data_AF-A0A179EZL8-F1
#
_entry.id   AF-A0A179EZL8-F1
#
_cell.length_a   1.000
_cell.length_b   1.000
_cell.length_c   1.000
_cell.angle_alpha   90.00
_cell.angle_beta   90.00
_cell.angle_gamma   90.00
#
_symmetry.space_group_name_H-M   'P 1'
#
loop_
_entity.id
_entity.type
_entity.pdbx_description
1 polymer ?
#
loop_
_entity_poly.entity_id
_entity_poly.type
_entity_poly.pdbx_seq_one_letter_code
_entity_poly.pdbx_strand_id
1 'polypeptide(L)'
;MRDYVWKRDRQVTRPDNKQPTSNYQVQPSDLKGRFRLNVPAPRKGNHTKAKSFTNNSSLVSSHPARRTSPISPLTVLGAPYDPFDAYMLRLGPESRRLIHHYYHGCSMSLVAYNIGGRECLTNAREHPALFHSILYVVSLVYNLDHDPKERSGSLFHSIEAFRAINTHLQKGTFSDMTIAAVALMATKETLDGSFESASAHLNGLQIMVESRGGVENLACRHGKAVLWSDLCYSTVWDREPRFAPHPTTTPRYLHMAQTIGDSRLVPEDAFDPKSSVIPIIRFLRNVTHSMNDDADFELREFNASQELYDVEYQLQTSKTDTQSMLHTAGAISLSISMHLYLYLVIRGIPIKSRLVSALVQKLKASIVEEVTERWQAEENNYIWLLWILFIGFGGSQKGGERDWFTRKLKNWRNIHTGRAFDASLDSLLKRVIWHNVWCEDVYKRLSKELWPEK
;
A
#
# COMPACT_ATOMS: atom_id res chain seq x y z
N MET A 1 -12.73 -30.39 -6.95
CA MET A 1 -13.68 -30.84 -7.97
C MET A 1 -14.63 -29.71 -8.32
N ARG A 2 -14.29 -28.97 -9.38
CA ARG A 2 -15.12 -28.24 -10.37
C ARG A 2 -14.22 -27.18 -11.02
N ASP A 3 -13.51 -27.66 -12.02
CA ASP A 3 -12.71 -26.90 -12.97
C ASP A 3 -13.63 -26.07 -13.88
N TYR A 4 -13.17 -24.87 -14.28
CA TYR A 4 -13.72 -24.19 -15.45
C TYR A 4 -12.60 -23.88 -16.44
N VAL A 5 -12.72 -24.56 -17.56
CA VAL A 5 -11.85 -24.61 -18.73
C VAL A 5 -12.03 -23.36 -19.58
N TRP A 6 -10.95 -22.64 -19.87
CA TRP A 6 -10.90 -21.67 -20.97
C TRP A 6 -10.49 -22.40 -22.26
N LYS A 7 -11.40 -22.45 -23.23
CA LYS A 7 -11.07 -22.86 -24.60
C LYS A 7 -10.23 -21.76 -25.26
N ARG A 8 -9.02 -22.14 -25.67
CA ARG A 8 -8.19 -21.44 -26.64
C ARG A 8 -8.82 -21.55 -28.01
N ASP A 9 -8.94 -20.44 -28.73
CA ASP A 9 -8.74 -20.47 -30.17
C ASP A 9 -7.42 -19.76 -30.48
N ARG A 10 -6.47 -20.56 -30.97
CA ARG A 10 -5.29 -20.09 -31.70
C ARG A 10 -5.68 -20.08 -33.17
N GLN A 11 -5.60 -18.93 -33.82
CA GLN A 11 -4.99 -18.91 -35.14
C GLN A 11 -3.89 -17.84 -35.16
N VAL A 12 -2.73 -18.33 -35.55
CA VAL A 12 -1.46 -17.64 -35.70
C VAL A 12 -1.40 -17.11 -37.12
N THR A 13 -1.15 -15.82 -37.28
CA THR A 13 -0.32 -15.24 -38.35
C THR A 13 0.14 -13.84 -37.92
N ARG A 14 1.46 -13.65 -37.84
CA ARG A 14 2.16 -12.35 -37.85
C ARG A 14 2.73 -12.13 -39.27
N PRO A 15 3.27 -10.96 -39.61
CA PRO A 15 2.87 -9.60 -39.25
C PRO A 15 2.65 -8.75 -40.51
N ASP A 16 1.91 -7.65 -40.44
CA ASP A 16 2.14 -6.58 -41.42
C ASP A 16 1.85 -5.19 -40.88
N ASN A 17 2.79 -4.32 -41.24
CA ASN A 17 2.84 -2.89 -40.99
C ASN A 17 1.55 -2.21 -41.45
N LYS A 18 0.87 -1.50 -40.55
CA LYS A 18 0.01 -0.34 -40.84
C LYS A 18 -0.42 0.31 -39.52
N GLN A 19 0.00 1.56 -39.32
CA GLN A 19 -0.70 2.50 -38.43
C GLN A 19 -2.19 2.52 -38.77
N PRO A 20 -3.06 2.77 -37.78
CA PRO A 20 -4.23 3.55 -38.07
C PRO A 20 -4.35 4.79 -37.17
N THR A 21 -4.84 5.80 -37.85
CA THR A 21 -5.21 7.15 -37.46
C THR A 21 -6.30 7.23 -36.39
N SER A 22 -6.45 8.46 -35.91
CA SER A 22 -7.36 9.01 -34.91
C SER A 22 -8.84 8.64 -35.02
N ASN A 23 -9.52 8.92 -33.90
CA ASN A 23 -10.97 9.05 -33.68
C ASN A 23 -11.78 7.75 -33.58
N TYR A 24 -11.91 7.25 -32.34
CA TYR A 24 -13.10 6.54 -31.90
C TYR A 24 -13.77 7.31 -30.76
N GLN A 25 -14.85 8.01 -31.08
CA GLN A 25 -15.83 8.44 -30.08
C GLN A 25 -16.63 7.21 -29.66
N VAL A 26 -16.47 6.78 -28.41
CA VAL A 26 -17.29 5.71 -27.82
C VAL A 26 -18.63 6.32 -27.40
N GLN A 27 -19.73 5.81 -27.97
CA GLN A 27 -21.09 6.23 -27.61
C GLN A 27 -21.52 5.54 -26.30
N PRO A 28 -22.22 6.25 -25.38
CA PRO A 28 -22.66 5.70 -24.08
C PRO A 28 -23.58 4.47 -24.15
N SER A 29 -24.07 4.10 -25.34
CA SER A 29 -24.88 2.90 -25.58
C SER A 29 -24.09 1.59 -25.52
N ASP A 30 -22.76 1.63 -25.69
CA ASP A 30 -21.94 0.43 -25.85
C ASP A 30 -21.55 -0.22 -24.51
N LEU A 31 -21.94 0.39 -23.39
CA LEU A 31 -21.73 -0.14 -22.03
C LEU A 31 -22.93 -0.90 -21.45
N LYS A 32 -23.96 -1.20 -22.25
CA LYS A 32 -25.16 -1.91 -21.77
C LYS A 32 -25.05 -3.44 -21.88
N GLY A 33 -24.55 -4.03 -20.79
CA GLY A 33 -25.20 -5.17 -20.14
C GLY A 33 -24.83 -6.59 -20.58
N ARG A 34 -24.31 -7.37 -19.62
CA ARG A 34 -24.47 -8.84 -19.60
C ARG A 34 -24.52 -9.39 -18.17
N PHE A 35 -25.59 -9.10 -17.43
CA PHE A 35 -26.12 -10.00 -16.39
C PHE A 35 -27.62 -9.72 -16.25
N ARG A 36 -28.46 -10.61 -16.81
CA ARG A 36 -29.91 -10.62 -16.56
C ARG A 36 -30.18 -11.58 -15.40
N LEU A 37 -30.63 -11.06 -14.26
CA LEU A 37 -31.30 -11.86 -13.22
C LEU A 37 -32.81 -11.63 -13.37
N ASN A 38 -33.45 -12.44 -14.22
CA ASN A 38 -34.89 -12.60 -14.21
C ASN A 38 -35.22 -13.85 -13.40
N VAL A 39 -35.72 -13.68 -12.18
CA VAL A 39 -36.49 -14.71 -11.47
C VAL A 39 -37.78 -14.06 -10.97
N PRO A 40 -38.97 -14.57 -11.34
CA PRO A 40 -40.24 -14.01 -10.90
C PRO A 40 -40.54 -14.42 -9.45
N ALA A 41 -41.05 -13.46 -8.67
CA ALA A 41 -41.52 -13.68 -7.30
C ALA A 41 -42.81 -14.53 -7.26
N PRO A 42 -42.98 -15.44 -6.29
CA PRO A 42 -44.26 -16.10 -6.07
C PRO A 42 -45.18 -15.26 -5.17
N ARG A 43 -46.47 -15.39 -5.48
CA ARG A 43 -47.63 -14.61 -4.99
C ARG A 43 -47.98 -14.84 -3.52
N LYS A 44 -48.66 -13.82 -2.99
CA LYS A 44 -49.41 -13.73 -1.73
C LYS A 44 -50.29 -14.97 -1.44
N GLY A 45 -50.27 -15.40 -0.18
CA GLY A 45 -51.32 -16.20 0.44
C GLY A 45 -51.81 -15.50 1.72
N ASN A 46 -53.07 -15.08 1.73
CA ASN A 46 -53.78 -14.57 2.90
C ASN A 46 -54.10 -15.74 3.84
N HIS A 47 -53.84 -15.59 5.14
CA HIS A 47 -54.68 -16.21 6.17
C HIS A 47 -54.74 -15.32 7.42
N THR A 48 -55.95 -14.80 7.64
CA THR A 48 -56.48 -14.28 8.90
C THR A 48 -56.50 -15.37 9.97
N LYS A 49 -56.11 -15.02 11.20
CA LYS A 49 -56.80 -15.47 12.43
C LYS A 49 -56.42 -14.60 13.62
N ALA A 50 -57.40 -13.83 14.07
CA ALA A 50 -57.45 -13.19 15.36
C ALA A 50 -57.57 -14.24 16.49
N LYS A 51 -56.87 -14.02 17.60
CA LYS A 51 -57.31 -14.44 18.93
C LYS A 51 -56.94 -13.36 19.94
N SER A 52 -57.99 -12.77 20.52
CA SER A 52 -57.94 -12.00 21.75
C SER A 52 -57.54 -12.90 22.91
N PHE A 53 -56.74 -12.40 23.84
CA PHE A 53 -56.90 -12.72 25.26
C PHE A 53 -56.50 -11.53 26.12
N THR A 54 -57.24 -11.44 27.21
CA THR A 54 -57.53 -10.33 28.11
C THR A 54 -56.39 -9.96 29.07
N ASN A 55 -56.44 -8.70 29.51
CA ASN A 55 -55.72 -8.09 30.62
C ASN A 55 -55.65 -8.98 31.87
N ASN A 56 -54.50 -8.94 32.54
CA ASN A 56 -54.46 -8.81 33.99
C ASN A 56 -53.20 -8.06 34.42
N SER A 57 -53.44 -6.95 35.11
CA SER A 57 -52.46 -6.15 35.83
C SER A 57 -52.09 -6.82 37.15
N SER A 58 -50.80 -7.02 37.40
CA SER A 58 -50.27 -7.10 38.75
C SER A 58 -48.83 -6.58 38.75
N LEU A 59 -48.66 -5.41 39.37
CA LEU A 59 -47.38 -4.86 39.81
C LEU A 59 -46.71 -5.85 40.78
N VAL A 60 -45.57 -6.40 40.41
CA VAL A 60 -44.51 -6.77 41.37
C VAL A 60 -43.16 -6.45 40.74
N SER A 61 -42.47 -5.52 41.40
CA SER A 61 -41.08 -5.15 41.19
C SER A 61 -40.18 -6.36 41.51
N SER A 62 -39.42 -6.83 40.52
CA SER A 62 -38.18 -7.56 40.76
C SER A 62 -37.22 -7.34 39.59
N HIS A 63 -36.05 -6.81 39.93
CA HIS A 63 -34.96 -6.38 39.04
C HIS A 63 -34.66 -7.34 37.87
N PRO A 64 -34.53 -6.84 36.62
CA PRO A 64 -33.86 -7.61 35.59
C PRO A 64 -32.35 -7.42 35.74
N ALA A 65 -31.67 -8.55 35.88
CA ALA A 65 -30.24 -8.67 35.67
C ALA A 65 -29.80 -7.84 34.44
N ARG A 66 -28.78 -7.01 34.66
CA ARG A 66 -28.11 -6.18 33.67
C ARG A 66 -27.58 -7.06 32.53
N ARG A 67 -28.43 -7.31 31.53
CA ARG A 67 -27.99 -7.79 30.22
C ARG A 67 -27.09 -6.70 29.66
N THR A 68 -25.79 -6.96 29.64
CA THR A 68 -24.83 -6.20 28.85
C THR A 68 -25.24 -6.34 27.39
N SER A 69 -25.92 -5.32 26.86
CA SER A 69 -26.16 -5.20 25.43
C SER A 69 -24.81 -5.25 24.71
N PRO A 70 -24.69 -5.98 23.59
CA PRO A 70 -23.47 -5.91 22.78
C PRO A 70 -23.27 -4.45 22.35
N ILE A 71 -22.08 -3.92 22.63
CA ILE A 71 -21.67 -2.56 22.25
C ILE A 71 -22.01 -2.35 20.77
N SER A 72 -22.84 -1.35 20.48
CA SER A 72 -23.21 -1.01 19.10
C SER A 72 -21.95 -0.57 18.35
N PRO A 73 -21.76 -0.96 17.08
CA PRO A 73 -20.62 -0.51 16.26
C PRO A 73 -20.46 1.01 16.21
N LEU A 74 -21.53 1.74 16.48
CA LEU A 74 -21.60 3.20 16.53
C LEU A 74 -20.88 3.81 17.74
N THR A 75 -20.82 3.10 18.87
CA THR A 75 -20.09 3.56 20.07
C THR A 75 -18.58 3.52 19.84
N VAL A 76 -18.08 2.53 19.08
CA VAL A 76 -16.66 2.41 18.69
C VAL A 76 -16.25 3.53 17.74
N LEU A 77 -17.21 4.02 16.95
CA LEU A 77 -17.08 5.12 16.03
C LEU A 77 -17.30 6.49 16.75
N GLY A 78 -17.58 6.55 18.05
CA GLY A 78 -17.77 7.84 18.75
C GLY A 78 -18.99 8.63 18.26
N ALA A 79 -19.95 7.97 17.62
CA ALA A 79 -21.27 8.56 17.41
C ALA A 79 -22.05 8.53 18.75
N PRO A 80 -22.86 9.56 19.06
CA PRO A 80 -23.82 9.46 20.15
C PRO A 80 -24.68 8.22 19.93
N TYR A 81 -24.98 7.52 21.02
CA TYR A 81 -25.85 6.34 21.01
C TYR A 81 -27.11 6.66 20.19
N ASP A 82 -27.25 6.04 19.02
CA ASP A 82 -28.42 6.20 18.14
C ASP A 82 -29.44 5.12 18.51
N PRO A 83 -30.49 5.46 19.28
CA PRO A 83 -31.47 4.48 19.74
C PRO A 83 -32.41 4.00 18.61
N PHE A 84 -32.36 4.60 17.42
CA PHE A 84 -33.30 4.31 16.32
C PHE A 84 -32.65 3.68 15.09
N ASP A 85 -31.34 3.46 15.11
CA ASP A 85 -30.60 2.95 13.94
C ASP A 85 -30.90 3.83 12.70
N ALA A 86 -31.00 5.15 12.91
CA ALA A 86 -31.27 6.15 11.87
C ALA A 86 -30.12 6.26 10.85
N TYR A 87 -28.99 5.61 11.15
CA TYR A 87 -27.85 5.51 10.24
C TYR A 87 -28.09 4.51 9.10
N MET A 88 -27.92 4.95 7.85
CA MET A 88 -28.24 4.14 6.66
C MET A 88 -27.22 3.03 6.29
N LEU A 89 -26.11 2.89 7.03
CA LEU A 89 -25.08 1.90 6.73
C LEU A 89 -25.38 0.58 7.47
N ARG A 90 -25.91 -0.41 6.74
CA ARG A 90 -26.16 -1.75 7.27
C ARG A 90 -24.84 -2.51 7.45
N LEU A 91 -24.26 -2.46 8.66
CA LEU A 91 -22.98 -3.10 8.98
C LEU A 91 -23.17 -4.49 9.60
N GLY A 92 -22.53 -5.50 9.00
CA GLY A 92 -22.51 -6.87 9.52
C GLY A 92 -21.38 -7.12 10.54
N PRO A 93 -21.32 -8.33 11.15
CA PRO A 93 -20.26 -8.71 12.09
C PRO A 93 -18.84 -8.55 11.53
N GLU A 94 -18.64 -8.88 10.25
CA GLU A 94 -17.35 -8.72 9.57
C GLU A 94 -16.90 -7.26 9.53
N SER A 95 -17.81 -6.34 9.20
CA SER A 95 -17.50 -4.90 9.20
C SER A 95 -17.08 -4.43 10.59
N ARG A 96 -17.67 -4.98 11.67
CA ARG A 96 -17.27 -4.65 13.05
C ARG A 96 -15.85 -5.12 13.36
N ARG A 97 -15.49 -6.32 12.89
CA ARG A 97 -14.13 -6.86 13.03
C ARG A 97 -13.11 -5.98 12.30
N LEU A 98 -13.43 -5.54 11.10
CA LEU A 98 -12.58 -4.63 10.32
C LEU A 98 -12.46 -3.25 10.99
N ILE A 99 -13.55 -2.68 11.50
CA ILE A 99 -13.53 -1.41 12.24
C ILE A 99 -12.69 -1.54 13.53
N HIS A 100 -12.84 -2.66 14.26
CA HIS A 100 -12.02 -2.92 15.43
C HIS A 100 -10.53 -3.02 15.06
N HIS A 101 -10.20 -3.78 14.01
CA HIS A 101 -8.82 -3.87 13.52
C HIS A 101 -8.27 -2.51 13.08
N TYR A 102 -9.08 -1.69 12.40
CA TYR A 102 -8.71 -0.32 12.03
C TYR A 102 -8.27 0.53 13.23
N TYR A 103 -9.01 0.49 14.35
CA TYR A 103 -8.70 1.30 15.53
C TYR A 103 -7.58 0.73 16.41
N HIS A 104 -7.35 -0.59 16.38
CA HIS A 104 -6.50 -1.26 17.37
C HIS A 104 -5.31 -2.05 16.80
N GLY A 105 -5.22 -2.25 15.49
CA GLY A 105 -4.19 -3.14 14.92
C GLY A 105 -3.81 -2.91 13.47
N CYS A 106 -4.34 -1.89 12.80
CA CYS A 106 -3.96 -1.57 11.43
C CYS A 106 -2.64 -0.79 11.43
N SER A 107 -1.53 -1.46 11.11
CA SER A 107 -0.19 -0.85 11.04
C SER A 107 0.11 -0.16 9.70
N MET A 108 -0.72 -0.39 8.67
CA MET A 108 -0.51 0.18 7.34
C MET A 108 -0.77 1.68 7.35
N SER A 109 0.25 2.49 7.10
CA SER A 109 0.07 3.92 6.85
C SER A 109 -0.39 4.13 5.41
N LEU A 110 -1.71 4.22 5.20
CA LEU A 110 -2.24 4.80 3.97
C LEU A 110 -2.10 6.31 4.00
N VAL A 111 -0.89 6.79 3.75
CA VAL A 111 -0.43 8.19 3.71
C VAL A 111 -1.47 9.22 3.24
N ALA A 112 -2.28 8.94 2.21
CA ALA A 112 -3.29 9.87 1.70
C ALA A 112 -4.54 10.03 2.58
N TYR A 113 -4.97 8.94 3.23
CA TYR A 113 -6.16 8.92 4.09
C TYR A 113 -5.85 8.67 5.56
N ASN A 114 -4.60 8.40 5.89
CA ASN A 114 -4.17 7.85 7.17
C ASN A 114 -5.17 6.78 7.64
N ILE A 115 -5.30 5.68 6.90
CA ILE A 115 -6.13 4.54 7.33
C ILE A 115 -5.43 3.89 8.55
N GLY A 116 -5.67 4.46 9.73
CA GLY A 116 -4.98 4.23 11.00
C GLY A 116 -5.12 5.43 11.95
N GLY A 117 -5.31 6.64 11.41
CA GLY A 117 -5.73 7.83 12.16
C GLY A 117 -7.22 7.80 12.47
N ARG A 118 -7.58 7.90 13.75
CA ARG A 118 -8.95 7.69 14.28
C ARG A 118 -10.07 8.50 13.58
N GLU A 119 -9.72 9.59 12.92
CA GLU A 119 -10.65 10.54 12.29
C GLU A 119 -11.05 10.18 10.86
N CYS A 120 -10.23 9.43 10.11
CA CYS A 120 -10.48 9.23 8.68
C CYS A 120 -11.78 8.45 8.43
N LEU A 121 -11.93 7.30 9.10
CA LEU A 121 -13.14 6.51 9.00
C LEU A 121 -14.36 7.26 9.58
N THR A 122 -14.13 8.17 10.53
CA THR A 122 -15.15 9.04 11.13
C THR A 122 -15.69 10.06 10.15
N ASN A 123 -14.80 10.74 9.43
CA ASN A 123 -15.18 11.76 8.45
C ASN A 123 -15.79 11.12 7.19
N ALA A 124 -15.45 9.87 6.88
CA ALA A 124 -15.97 9.18 5.70
C ALA A 124 -17.41 8.68 5.85
N ARG A 125 -18.00 8.69 7.06
CA ARG A 125 -19.29 8.01 7.32
C ARG A 125 -20.46 8.57 6.52
N GLU A 126 -20.44 9.86 6.22
CA GLU A 126 -21.46 10.53 5.40
C GLU A 126 -21.28 10.24 3.89
N HIS A 127 -20.20 9.54 3.52
CA HIS A 127 -19.84 9.24 2.14
C HIS A 127 -19.68 7.73 1.95
N PRO A 128 -20.78 6.99 1.67
CA PRO A 128 -20.78 5.53 1.59
C PRO A 128 -19.70 4.95 0.68
N ALA A 129 -19.47 5.57 -0.49
CA ALA A 129 -18.41 5.16 -1.41
C ALA A 129 -17.04 5.14 -0.73
N LEU A 130 -16.66 6.24 -0.09
CA LEU A 130 -15.37 6.39 0.59
C LEU A 130 -15.28 5.48 1.82
N PHE A 131 -16.34 5.43 2.64
CA PHE A 131 -16.39 4.59 3.83
C PHE A 131 -16.18 3.11 3.51
N HIS A 132 -16.89 2.60 2.51
CA HIS A 132 -16.75 1.20 2.10
C HIS A 132 -15.40 0.93 1.42
N SER A 133 -14.86 1.87 0.62
CA SER A 133 -13.51 1.73 0.06
C SER A 133 -12.41 1.70 1.13
N ILE A 134 -12.53 2.49 2.21
CA ILE A 134 -11.61 2.45 3.35
C ILE A 134 -11.64 1.06 3.99
N LEU A 135 -12.83 0.54 4.33
CA LEU A 135 -12.95 -0.80 4.93
C LEU A 135 -12.51 -1.91 3.98
N TYR A 136 -12.63 -1.70 2.66
CA TYR A 136 -12.10 -2.62 1.66
C TYR A 136 -10.57 -2.70 1.72
N VAL A 137 -9.89 -1.55 1.84
CA VAL A 137 -8.44 -1.53 2.05
C VAL A 137 -8.06 -2.13 3.41
N VAL A 138 -8.77 -1.79 4.49
CA VAL A 138 -8.53 -2.38 5.82
C VAL A 138 -8.64 -3.90 5.79
N SER A 139 -9.60 -4.44 5.03
CA SER A 139 -9.75 -5.89 4.87
C SER A 139 -8.53 -6.54 4.21
N LEU A 140 -7.85 -5.84 3.30
CA LEU A 140 -6.60 -6.33 2.72
C LEU A 140 -5.51 -6.39 3.79
N VAL A 141 -5.28 -5.31 4.55
CA VAL A 141 -4.27 -5.28 5.63
C VAL A 141 -4.52 -6.42 6.60
N TYR A 142 -5.75 -6.54 7.07
CA TYR A 142 -6.20 -7.61 7.94
C TYR A 142 -5.87 -9.00 7.34
N ASN A 143 -6.19 -9.23 6.07
CA ASN A 143 -5.96 -10.50 5.39
C ASN A 143 -4.48 -10.81 5.11
N LEU A 144 -3.63 -9.79 5.01
CA LEU A 144 -2.19 -9.94 4.85
C LEU A 144 -1.52 -10.31 6.19
N ASP A 145 -2.04 -9.79 7.30
CA ASP A 145 -1.48 -10.08 8.62
C ASP A 145 -1.94 -11.44 9.18
N HIS A 146 -3.15 -11.86 8.84
CA HIS A 146 -3.75 -13.09 9.38
C HIS A 146 -3.59 -14.31 8.46
N ASP A 147 -3.83 -15.49 9.04
CA ASP A 147 -3.82 -16.74 8.30
C ASP A 147 -4.99 -16.84 7.31
N PRO A 148 -4.84 -17.61 6.21
CA PRO A 148 -5.88 -17.75 5.18
C PRO A 148 -7.25 -18.19 5.72
N LYS A 149 -7.28 -18.93 6.84
CA LYS A 149 -8.51 -19.41 7.50
C LYS A 149 -9.26 -18.33 8.25
N GLU A 150 -8.57 -17.25 8.65
CA GLU A 150 -9.14 -16.16 9.45
C GLU A 150 -9.46 -14.92 8.63
N ARG A 151 -9.23 -14.98 7.30
CA ARG A 151 -9.45 -13.87 6.39
C ARG A 151 -10.88 -13.37 6.46
N SER A 152 -11.03 -12.07 6.64
CA SER A 152 -12.31 -11.39 6.66
C SER A 152 -12.78 -11.09 5.24
N GLY A 153 -14.10 -11.18 5.03
CA GLY A 153 -14.73 -10.99 3.73
C GLY A 153 -14.66 -9.55 3.25
N SER A 154 -13.86 -9.30 2.20
CA SER A 154 -13.71 -7.98 1.58
C SER A 154 -14.83 -7.64 0.58
N LEU A 155 -15.55 -8.66 0.10
CA LEU A 155 -16.55 -8.56 -0.97
C LEU A 155 -17.73 -7.64 -0.65
N PHE A 156 -18.20 -7.65 0.60
CA PHE A 156 -19.32 -6.79 0.99
C PHE A 156 -18.97 -5.31 0.81
N HIS A 157 -17.79 -4.92 1.28
CA HIS A 157 -17.33 -3.54 1.19
C HIS A 157 -16.99 -3.14 -0.25
N SER A 158 -16.44 -4.03 -1.08
CA SER A 158 -16.22 -3.70 -2.50
C SER A 158 -17.53 -3.50 -3.26
N ILE A 159 -18.54 -4.34 -3.03
CA ILE A 159 -19.85 -4.25 -3.69
C ILE A 159 -20.56 -2.94 -3.30
N GLU A 160 -20.59 -2.61 -2.01
CA GLU A 160 -21.25 -1.40 -1.54
C GLU A 160 -20.53 -0.13 -1.99
N ALA A 161 -19.19 -0.12 -1.99
CA ALA A 161 -18.40 0.97 -2.55
C ALA A 161 -18.74 1.18 -4.04
N PHE A 162 -18.73 0.11 -4.82
CA PHE A 162 -19.03 0.14 -6.25
C PHE A 162 -20.47 0.61 -6.53
N ARG A 163 -21.46 0.14 -5.74
CA ARG A 163 -22.86 0.56 -5.84
C ARG A 163 -23.01 2.06 -5.60
N ALA A 164 -22.34 2.59 -4.56
CA ALA A 164 -22.35 4.01 -4.24
C ALA A 164 -21.67 4.86 -5.34
N ILE A 165 -20.50 4.42 -5.83
CA ILE A 165 -19.78 5.08 -6.93
C ILE A 165 -20.66 5.15 -8.18
N ASN A 166 -21.26 4.04 -8.61
CA ASN A 166 -22.13 4.02 -9.79
C ASN A 166 -23.36 4.91 -9.65
N THR A 167 -23.90 5.05 -8.44
CA THR A 167 -25.02 5.97 -8.18
C THR A 167 -24.61 7.42 -8.44
N HIS A 168 -23.39 7.81 -8.06
CA HIS A 168 -22.87 9.16 -8.35
C HIS A 168 -22.61 9.34 -9.85
N LEU A 169 -22.00 8.36 -10.50
CA LEU A 169 -21.72 8.41 -11.95
C LEU A 169 -23.01 8.51 -12.79
N GLN A 170 -24.06 7.76 -12.44
CA GLN A 170 -25.36 7.83 -13.13
C GLN A 170 -26.04 9.20 -12.98
N LYS A 171 -25.82 9.89 -11.86
CA LYS A 171 -26.30 11.26 -11.63
C LYS A 171 -25.47 12.32 -12.36
N GLY A 172 -24.39 11.93 -13.04
CA GLY A 172 -23.49 12.83 -13.75
C GLY A 172 -22.68 13.76 -12.84
N THR A 173 -22.70 13.55 -11.52
CA THR A 173 -22.01 14.39 -10.54
C THR A 173 -21.31 13.50 -9.52
N PHE A 174 -20.00 13.68 -9.38
CA PHE A 174 -19.18 12.96 -8.41
C PHE A 174 -18.28 13.93 -7.65
N SER A 175 -18.10 13.70 -6.34
CA SER A 175 -17.25 14.52 -5.48
C SER A 175 -15.80 14.02 -5.46
N ASP A 176 -14.86 14.84 -4.97
CA ASP A 176 -13.47 14.42 -4.70
C ASP A 176 -13.41 13.16 -3.82
N MET A 177 -14.39 12.97 -2.92
CA MET A 177 -14.49 11.76 -2.09
C MET A 177 -14.84 10.52 -2.90
N THR A 178 -15.60 10.67 -3.98
CA THR A 178 -15.86 9.58 -4.93
C THR A 178 -14.60 9.24 -5.74
N ILE A 179 -13.85 10.26 -6.17
CA ILE A 179 -12.56 10.10 -6.86
C ILE A 179 -11.58 9.33 -5.96
N ALA A 180 -11.46 9.75 -4.70
CA ALA A 180 -10.67 9.05 -3.70
C ALA A 180 -11.14 7.63 -3.42
N ALA A 181 -12.46 7.39 -3.36
CA ALA A 181 -13.00 6.05 -3.17
C ALA A 181 -12.53 5.10 -4.29
N VAL A 182 -12.50 5.57 -5.54
CA VAL A 182 -11.98 4.83 -6.69
C VAL A 182 -10.46 4.62 -6.58
N ALA A 183 -9.71 5.63 -6.15
CA ALA A 183 -8.27 5.51 -5.91
C ALA A 183 -7.93 4.46 -4.84
N LEU A 184 -8.70 4.40 -3.75
CA LEU A 184 -8.55 3.38 -2.71
C LEU A 184 -8.90 1.97 -3.21
N MET A 185 -9.92 1.83 -4.07
CA MET A 185 -10.22 0.55 -4.70
C MET A 185 -9.07 0.09 -5.61
N ALA A 186 -8.58 0.97 -6.49
CA ALA A 186 -7.42 0.69 -7.34
C ALA A 186 -6.18 0.29 -6.52
N THR A 187 -5.92 1.00 -5.41
CA THR A 187 -4.82 0.69 -4.51
C THR A 187 -4.95 -0.70 -3.89
N LYS A 188 -6.13 -1.05 -3.35
CA LYS A 188 -6.38 -2.39 -2.83
C LYS A 188 -6.07 -3.43 -3.89
N GLU A 189 -6.69 -3.32 -5.07
CA GLU A 189 -6.52 -4.33 -6.13
C GLU A 189 -5.07 -4.44 -6.61
N THR A 190 -4.33 -3.33 -6.58
CA THR A 190 -2.89 -3.31 -6.83
C THR A 190 -2.10 -4.11 -5.81
N LEU A 191 -2.34 -3.86 -4.53
CA LEU A 191 -1.63 -4.55 -3.44
C LEU A 191 -2.02 -6.03 -3.33
N ASP A 192 -3.22 -6.40 -3.77
CA ASP A 192 -3.69 -7.79 -3.87
C ASP A 192 -3.24 -8.48 -5.17
N GLY A 193 -2.76 -7.71 -6.15
CA GLY A 193 -2.22 -8.19 -7.42
C GLY A 193 -3.25 -8.49 -8.52
N SER A 194 -4.46 -7.94 -8.42
CA SER A 194 -5.48 -8.02 -9.47
C SER A 194 -5.25 -6.94 -10.54
N PHE A 195 -4.54 -7.31 -11.61
CA PHE A 195 -4.17 -6.38 -12.68
C PHE A 195 -5.39 -5.80 -13.40
N GLU A 196 -6.31 -6.65 -13.85
CA GLU A 196 -7.46 -6.22 -14.64
C GLU A 196 -8.37 -5.27 -13.85
N SER A 197 -8.61 -5.59 -12.57
CA SER A 197 -9.44 -4.76 -11.70
C SER A 197 -8.77 -3.42 -11.39
N ALA A 198 -7.48 -3.44 -11.02
CA ALA A 198 -6.73 -2.21 -10.75
C ALA A 198 -6.63 -1.31 -11.99
N SER A 199 -6.41 -1.90 -13.17
CA SER A 199 -6.33 -1.18 -14.44
C SER A 199 -7.66 -0.52 -14.80
N ALA A 200 -8.78 -1.24 -14.64
CA ALA A 200 -10.11 -0.69 -14.86
C ALA A 200 -10.41 0.49 -13.93
N HIS A 201 -10.08 0.37 -12.63
CA HIS A 201 -10.24 1.46 -11.68
C HIS A 201 -9.36 2.66 -12.01
N LEU A 202 -8.09 2.48 -12.39
CA LEU A 202 -7.21 3.59 -12.77
C LEU A 202 -7.63 4.28 -14.06
N ASN A 203 -8.14 3.55 -15.05
CA ASN A 203 -8.67 4.16 -16.26
C ASN A 203 -9.88 5.05 -15.93
N GLY A 204 -10.79 4.57 -15.07
CA GLY A 204 -11.90 5.39 -14.57
C GLY A 204 -11.41 6.59 -13.74
N LEU A 205 -10.40 6.38 -12.90
CA LEU A 205 -9.82 7.43 -12.06
C LEU A 205 -9.21 8.55 -12.90
N GLN A 206 -8.49 8.21 -13.95
CA GLN A 206 -7.90 9.18 -14.87
C GLN A 206 -8.95 10.08 -15.49
N ILE A 207 -10.05 9.52 -16.02
CA ILE A 207 -11.17 10.29 -16.56
C ILE A 207 -11.75 11.25 -15.50
N MET A 208 -11.93 10.77 -14.26
CA MET A 208 -12.47 11.59 -13.17
C MET A 208 -11.52 12.74 -12.80
N VAL A 209 -10.21 12.51 -12.77
CA VAL A 209 -9.20 13.53 -12.46
C VAL A 209 -9.11 14.56 -13.58
N GLU A 210 -9.11 14.13 -14.83
CA GLU A 210 -9.09 15.01 -16.00
C GLU A 210 -10.33 15.91 -16.05
N SER A 211 -11.50 15.41 -15.65
CA SER A 211 -12.72 16.22 -15.53
C SER A 211 -12.62 17.34 -14.47
N ARG A 212 -11.69 17.21 -13.51
CA ARG A 212 -11.37 18.22 -12.51
C ARG A 212 -10.27 19.16 -12.96
N GLY A 213 -9.71 18.95 -14.15
CA GLY A 213 -8.62 19.75 -14.70
C GLY A 213 -7.24 19.35 -14.19
N GLY A 214 -7.09 18.21 -13.49
CA GLY A 214 -5.81 17.75 -12.94
C GLY A 214 -5.89 17.36 -11.47
N VAL A 215 -4.83 16.70 -10.97
CA VAL A 215 -4.74 16.23 -9.57
C VAL A 215 -4.60 17.40 -8.60
N GLU A 216 -3.95 18.48 -9.03
CA GLU A 216 -3.74 19.73 -8.29
C GLU A 216 -5.04 20.46 -7.95
N ASN A 217 -6.11 20.20 -8.72
CA ASN A 217 -7.43 20.78 -8.50
C ASN A 217 -8.29 19.97 -7.52
N LEU A 218 -7.77 18.85 -7.00
CA LEU A 218 -8.42 18.06 -5.97
C LEU A 218 -8.03 18.57 -4.58
N ALA A 219 -8.96 18.46 -3.63
CA ALA A 219 -8.61 18.69 -2.23
C ALA A 219 -7.43 17.79 -1.81
N CYS A 220 -6.44 18.39 -1.14
CA CYS A 220 -5.08 17.83 -0.93
C CYS A 220 -5.03 16.33 -0.57
N ARG A 221 -5.90 15.85 0.33
CA ARG A 221 -5.95 14.42 0.75
C ARG A 221 -6.41 13.49 -0.38
N HIS A 222 -7.38 13.93 -1.18
CA HIS A 222 -7.93 13.17 -2.30
C HIS A 222 -6.90 13.07 -3.42
N GLY A 223 -6.24 14.18 -3.77
CA GLY A 223 -5.17 14.20 -4.77
C GLY A 223 -4.01 13.27 -4.39
N LYS A 224 -3.62 13.25 -3.12
CA LYS A 224 -2.63 12.29 -2.59
C LYS A 224 -3.05 10.83 -2.70
N ALA A 225 -4.34 10.52 -2.60
CA ALA A 225 -4.83 9.16 -2.78
C ALA A 225 -4.71 8.72 -4.25
N VAL A 226 -5.00 9.64 -5.17
CA VAL A 226 -4.79 9.44 -6.60
C VAL A 226 -3.32 9.18 -6.92
N LEU A 227 -2.42 10.05 -6.47
CA LEU A 227 -0.98 9.91 -6.70
C LEU A 227 -0.47 8.57 -6.18
N TRP A 228 -0.83 8.20 -4.95
CA TRP A 228 -0.34 6.95 -4.37
C TRP A 228 -0.88 5.72 -5.08
N SER A 229 -2.16 5.73 -5.47
CA SER A 229 -2.77 4.63 -6.21
C SER A 229 -2.03 4.38 -7.53
N ASP A 230 -1.66 5.45 -8.23
CA ASP A 230 -0.96 5.40 -9.50
C ASP A 230 0.50 4.97 -9.35
N LEU A 231 1.20 5.47 -8.32
CA LEU A 231 2.55 5.05 -7.97
C LEU A 231 2.60 3.56 -7.62
N CYS A 232 1.69 3.07 -6.77
CA CYS A 232 1.61 1.64 -6.45
C CYS A 232 1.44 0.81 -7.73
N TYR A 233 0.50 1.18 -8.61
CA TYR A 233 0.24 0.45 -9.85
C TYR A 233 1.48 0.45 -10.76
N SER A 234 2.09 1.62 -10.93
CA SER A 234 3.30 1.82 -11.71
C SER A 234 4.45 0.93 -11.21
N THR A 235 4.64 0.87 -9.89
CA THR A 235 5.65 0.02 -9.26
C THR A 235 5.38 -1.47 -9.50
N VAL A 236 4.14 -1.94 -9.27
CA VAL A 236 3.80 -3.37 -9.39
C VAL A 236 3.93 -3.88 -10.83
N TRP A 237 3.46 -3.09 -11.80
CA TRP A 237 3.35 -3.52 -13.20
C TRP A 237 4.34 -2.88 -14.16
N ASP A 238 5.33 -2.16 -13.62
CA ASP A 238 6.40 -1.53 -14.40
C ASP A 238 5.86 -0.61 -15.49
N ARG A 239 4.97 0.30 -15.07
CA ARG A 239 4.38 1.33 -15.91
C ARG A 239 4.91 2.70 -15.50
N GLU A 240 4.85 3.64 -16.43
CA GLU A 240 5.07 5.04 -16.10
C GLU A 240 3.86 5.56 -15.32
N PRO A 241 4.07 6.34 -14.25
CA PRO A 241 2.99 7.02 -13.55
C PRO A 241 2.21 7.94 -14.50
N ARG A 242 0.89 7.92 -14.39
CA ARG A 242 -0.04 8.77 -15.15
C ARG A 242 -0.15 10.17 -14.57
N PHE A 243 0.11 10.31 -13.27
CA PHE A 243 -0.01 11.58 -12.56
C PHE A 243 1.33 12.00 -11.99
N ALA A 244 1.73 13.23 -12.29
CA ALA A 244 2.91 13.84 -11.68
C ALA A 244 2.52 14.60 -10.40
N PRO A 245 3.32 14.49 -9.33
CA PRO A 245 3.15 15.35 -8.18
C PRO A 245 3.50 16.81 -8.54
N HIS A 246 2.91 17.76 -7.82
CA HIS A 246 3.26 19.18 -8.00
C HIS A 246 4.64 19.44 -7.38
N PRO A 247 5.58 20.07 -8.10
CA PRO A 247 6.93 20.30 -7.60
C PRO A 247 6.88 21.20 -6.36
N THR A 248 7.38 20.70 -5.24
CA THR A 248 7.56 21.50 -4.03
C THR A 248 8.65 22.55 -4.27
N THR A 249 8.37 23.84 -3.99
CA THR A 249 9.29 24.96 -4.27
C THR A 249 10.60 24.89 -3.47
N THR A 250 10.62 24.20 -2.33
CA THR A 250 11.84 23.83 -1.59
C THR A 250 11.54 22.63 -0.68
N PRO A 251 12.27 21.50 -0.78
CA PRO A 251 12.03 20.36 0.10
C PRO A 251 12.38 20.66 1.56
N ARG A 252 11.45 20.46 2.52
CA ARG A 252 11.69 20.76 3.95
C ARG A 252 12.79 19.89 4.55
N TYR A 253 13.01 18.68 4.03
CA TYR A 253 14.12 17.83 4.47
C TYR A 253 15.51 18.45 4.26
N LEU A 254 15.67 19.45 3.38
CA LEU A 254 16.94 20.18 3.24
C LEU A 254 17.21 21.11 4.43
N HIS A 255 16.19 21.51 5.18
CA HIS A 255 16.29 22.38 6.35
C HIS A 255 16.41 21.60 7.67
N MET A 256 16.18 20.28 7.65
CA MET A 256 16.44 19.43 8.81
C MET A 256 17.96 19.23 8.91
N ALA A 257 18.58 20.01 9.80
CA ALA A 257 20.01 19.95 10.05
C ALA A 257 20.43 18.52 10.38
N GLN A 258 21.39 18.00 9.62
CA GLN A 258 22.06 16.76 9.96
C GLN A 258 22.85 17.01 11.23
N THR A 259 22.40 16.50 12.37
CA THR A 259 23.32 16.24 13.49
C THR A 259 24.26 15.14 13.03
N ILE A 260 25.41 15.59 12.53
CA ILE A 260 26.51 14.78 12.03
C ILE A 260 27.03 13.95 13.20
N GLY A 261 26.67 12.66 13.22
CA GLY A 261 27.47 11.64 13.88
C GLY A 261 28.46 11.09 12.86
N ASP A 262 29.75 11.20 13.18
CA ASP A 262 30.95 10.98 12.32
C ASP A 262 31.11 9.61 11.62
N SER A 263 30.10 8.74 11.60
CA SER A 263 30.23 7.35 11.08
C SER A 263 29.40 7.01 9.85
N ARG A 264 28.50 7.88 9.38
CA ARG A 264 27.65 7.60 8.21
C ARG A 264 28.44 7.63 6.90
N LEU A 265 28.07 6.78 5.95
CA LEU A 265 28.65 6.81 4.61
C LEU A 265 28.20 8.05 3.85
N VAL A 266 29.15 8.67 3.16
CA VAL A 266 28.94 9.79 2.25
C VAL A 266 28.46 9.22 0.90
N PRO A 267 27.22 9.49 0.46
CA PRO A 267 26.69 8.96 -0.80
C PRO A 267 27.53 9.34 -2.04
N GLU A 268 28.13 10.53 -2.01
CA GLU A 268 28.96 11.09 -3.08
C GLU A 268 30.23 10.27 -3.34
N ASP A 269 30.68 9.48 -2.36
CA ASP A 269 31.87 8.63 -2.52
C ASP A 269 31.54 7.36 -3.35
N ALA A 270 30.29 6.90 -3.29
CA ALA A 270 29.85 5.65 -3.92
C ALA A 270 29.11 5.87 -5.25
N PHE A 271 28.58 7.07 -5.45
CA PHE A 271 27.73 7.44 -6.58
C PHE A 271 28.17 8.80 -7.15
N ASP A 272 27.91 9.01 -8.44
CA ASP A 272 28.15 10.31 -9.08
C ASP A 272 27.47 11.43 -8.27
N PRO A 273 28.17 12.53 -7.92
CA PRO A 273 27.59 13.66 -7.17
C PRO A 273 26.33 14.27 -7.79
N LYS A 274 26.12 14.08 -9.09
CA LYS A 274 24.92 14.52 -9.83
C LYS A 274 23.81 13.46 -9.86
N SER A 275 24.02 12.31 -9.24
CA SER A 275 23.06 11.21 -9.22
C SER A 275 21.78 11.61 -8.48
N SER A 276 20.63 11.33 -9.09
CA SER A 276 19.31 11.60 -8.50
C SER A 276 19.04 10.78 -7.23
N VAL A 277 19.84 9.74 -6.95
CA VAL A 277 19.70 8.91 -5.75
C VAL A 277 20.15 9.61 -4.47
N ILE A 278 21.09 10.56 -4.56
CA ILE A 278 21.66 11.27 -3.42
C ILE A 278 20.61 12.05 -2.60
N PRO A 279 19.77 12.92 -3.20
CA PRO A 279 18.72 13.61 -2.44
C PRO A 279 17.73 12.64 -1.79
N ILE A 280 17.47 11.49 -2.41
CA ILE A 280 16.56 10.47 -1.88
C ILE A 280 17.16 9.77 -0.66
N ILE A 281 18.45 9.42 -0.69
CA ILE A 281 19.15 8.86 0.47
C ILE A 281 19.07 9.83 1.66
N ARG A 282 19.34 11.11 1.42
CA ARG A 282 19.31 12.16 2.46
C ARG A 282 17.90 12.31 3.05
N PHE A 283 16.88 12.32 2.19
CA PHE A 283 15.48 12.32 2.63
C PHE A 283 15.18 11.11 3.54
N LEU A 284 15.44 9.89 3.08
CA LEU A 284 15.14 8.68 3.85
C LEU A 284 15.90 8.63 5.18
N ARG A 285 17.15 9.12 5.23
CA ARG A 285 17.93 9.27 6.47
C ARG A 285 17.25 10.22 7.46
N ASN A 286 16.84 11.40 7.01
CA ASN A 286 16.24 12.43 7.87
C ASN A 286 14.90 11.96 8.45
N VAL A 287 14.08 11.34 7.61
CA VAL A 287 12.79 10.77 8.03
C VAL A 287 13.00 9.66 9.04
N THR A 288 13.92 8.74 8.76
CA THR A 288 14.24 7.63 9.66
C THR A 288 14.78 8.11 11.00
N HIS A 289 15.64 9.13 10.99
CA HIS A 289 16.16 9.73 12.22
C HIS A 289 15.03 10.34 13.05
N SER A 290 14.12 11.07 12.43
CA SER A 290 12.95 11.64 13.10
C SER A 290 12.06 10.55 13.70
N MET A 291 11.83 9.46 12.97
CA MET A 291 11.08 8.29 13.46
C MET A 291 11.75 7.57 14.64
N ASN A 292 13.08 7.65 14.75
CA ASN A 292 13.82 7.00 15.83
C ASN A 292 13.90 7.85 17.10
N ASP A 293 14.04 9.17 16.94
CA ASP A 293 14.35 10.10 18.02
C ASP A 293 13.10 10.68 18.69
N ASP A 294 12.03 10.86 17.92
CA ASP A 294 10.81 11.48 18.39
C ASP A 294 9.72 10.42 18.64
N ALA A 295 9.45 10.19 19.93
CA ALA A 295 8.38 9.27 20.36
C ALA A 295 6.99 9.80 19.96
N ASP A 296 6.86 11.12 19.77
CA ASP A 296 5.65 11.80 19.33
C ASP A 296 5.69 12.09 17.82
N PHE A 297 6.65 11.52 17.07
CA PHE A 297 6.78 11.73 15.63
C PHE A 297 5.45 11.46 14.94
N GLU A 298 4.78 12.53 14.51
CA GLU A 298 3.54 12.44 13.76
C GLU A 298 3.87 12.01 12.33
N LEU A 299 4.07 10.70 12.16
CA LEU A 299 4.13 10.02 10.87
C LEU A 299 2.92 10.42 10.00
N ARG A 300 1.81 10.84 10.62
CA ARG A 300 0.62 11.45 9.98
C ARG A 300 0.94 12.74 9.22
N GLU A 301 1.54 13.74 9.87
CA GLU A 301 1.85 15.02 9.24
C GLU A 301 2.95 14.85 8.19
N PHE A 302 3.93 13.99 8.50
CA PHE A 302 4.99 13.66 7.57
C PHE A 302 4.48 12.95 6.31
N ASN A 303 3.61 11.96 6.45
CA ASN A 303 2.97 11.29 5.33
C ASN A 303 2.02 12.23 4.58
N ALA A 304 1.39 13.17 5.27
CA ALA A 304 0.68 14.27 4.63
C ALA A 304 1.62 15.28 3.96
N SER A 305 2.94 15.12 3.95
CA SER A 305 3.84 15.98 3.17
C SER A 305 3.79 15.62 1.68
N GLN A 306 3.98 16.62 0.82
CA GLN A 306 4.13 16.42 -0.62
C GLN A 306 5.46 15.71 -0.96
N GLU A 307 6.49 15.93 -0.13
CA GLU A 307 7.85 15.44 -0.33
C GLU A 307 7.95 13.91 -0.45
N LEU A 308 7.15 13.15 0.30
CA LEU A 308 7.15 11.69 0.19
C LEU A 308 6.69 11.22 -1.20
N TYR A 309 5.70 11.90 -1.77
CA TYR A 309 5.19 11.60 -3.10
C TYR A 309 6.18 12.01 -4.19
N ASP A 310 6.85 13.14 -4.00
CA ASP A 310 7.88 13.63 -4.90
C ASP A 310 9.07 12.65 -4.95
N VAL A 311 9.53 12.16 -3.80
CA VAL A 311 10.61 11.18 -3.70
C VAL A 311 10.23 9.84 -4.32
N GLU A 312 9.02 9.34 -4.07
CA GLU A 312 8.55 8.08 -4.65
C GLU A 312 8.40 8.20 -6.18
N TYR A 313 7.85 9.32 -6.66
CA TYR A 313 7.79 9.59 -8.09
C TYR A 313 9.18 9.69 -8.72
N GLN A 314 10.13 10.36 -8.07
CA GLN A 314 11.53 10.43 -8.52
C GLN A 314 12.18 9.05 -8.56
N LEU A 315 12.00 8.22 -7.53
CA LEU A 315 12.54 6.86 -7.53
C LEU A 315 11.99 6.02 -8.71
N GLN A 316 10.73 6.24 -9.09
CA GLN A 316 10.06 5.51 -10.18
C GLN A 316 10.43 6.05 -11.58
N THR A 317 10.68 7.35 -11.72
CA THR A 317 10.91 8.02 -13.01
C THR A 317 12.37 8.35 -13.30
N SER A 318 13.25 8.27 -12.29
CA SER A 318 14.68 8.51 -12.46
C SER A 318 15.27 7.54 -13.48
N LYS A 319 15.71 8.08 -14.61
CA LYS A 319 16.60 7.39 -15.53
C LYS A 319 18.02 7.60 -15.02
N THR A 320 18.75 6.52 -14.81
CA THR A 320 20.17 6.59 -14.43
C THR A 320 20.98 7.08 -15.62
N ASP A 321 21.16 8.41 -15.72
CA ASP A 321 22.06 9.07 -16.69
C ASP A 321 23.51 9.02 -16.19
N THR A 322 24.00 7.83 -15.84
CA THR A 322 25.39 7.68 -15.40
C THR A 322 26.26 7.23 -16.56
N GLN A 323 27.40 7.89 -16.76
CA GLN A 323 28.36 7.56 -17.81
C GLN A 323 29.04 6.19 -17.59
N SER A 324 29.04 5.69 -16.34
CA SER A 324 29.63 4.40 -15.96
C SER A 324 28.55 3.35 -15.73
N MET A 325 28.60 2.27 -16.52
CA MET A 325 27.71 1.11 -16.36
C MET A 325 27.78 0.49 -14.95
N LEU A 326 28.92 0.58 -14.27
CA LEU A 326 29.11 0.05 -12.92
C LEU A 326 28.28 0.82 -11.89
N HIS A 327 28.44 2.15 -11.85
CA HIS A 327 27.68 3.02 -10.96
C HIS A 327 26.19 3.01 -11.30
N THR A 328 25.82 2.86 -12.58
CA THR A 328 24.42 2.68 -13.01
C THR A 328 23.79 1.45 -12.35
N ALA A 329 24.45 0.30 -12.39
CA ALA A 329 23.88 -0.93 -11.81
C ALA A 329 23.76 -0.88 -10.28
N GLY A 330 24.76 -0.29 -9.60
CA GLY A 330 24.72 -0.02 -8.17
C GLY A 330 23.56 0.93 -7.82
N ALA A 331 23.40 2.01 -8.58
CA ALA A 331 22.33 2.98 -8.41
C ALA A 331 20.94 2.37 -8.65
N ILE A 332 20.77 1.49 -9.64
CA ILE A 332 19.49 0.78 -9.87
C ILE A 332 19.14 -0.10 -8.67
N SER A 333 20.08 -0.93 -8.21
CA SER A 333 19.84 -1.84 -7.09
C SER A 333 19.59 -1.08 -5.79
N LEU A 334 20.30 0.04 -5.58
CA LEU A 334 20.05 0.94 -4.46
C LEU A 334 18.66 1.59 -4.56
N SER A 335 18.27 2.11 -5.72
CA SER A 335 16.95 2.74 -5.93
C SER A 335 15.79 1.78 -5.65
N ILE A 336 15.89 0.52 -6.09
CA ILE A 336 14.88 -0.50 -5.78
C ILE A 336 14.87 -0.80 -4.27
N SER A 337 16.05 -0.85 -3.63
CA SER A 337 16.16 -1.06 -2.17
C SER A 337 15.60 0.12 -1.37
N MET A 338 15.80 1.36 -1.84
CA MET A 338 15.20 2.56 -1.25
C MET A 338 13.68 2.57 -1.39
N HIS A 339 13.14 2.15 -2.53
CA HIS A 339 11.71 1.90 -2.69
C HIS A 339 11.20 0.86 -1.68
N LEU A 340 11.87 -0.29 -1.57
CA LEU A 340 11.50 -1.31 -0.59
C LEU A 340 11.51 -0.76 0.83
N TYR A 341 12.55 -0.01 1.20
CA TYR A 341 12.66 0.61 2.52
C TYR A 341 11.51 1.59 2.78
N LEU A 342 11.19 2.46 1.81
CA LEU A 342 10.07 3.40 1.89
C LEU A 342 8.75 2.65 2.13
N TYR A 343 8.48 1.58 1.38
CA TYR A 343 7.24 0.84 1.53
C TYR A 343 7.16 0.00 2.81
N LEU A 344 8.26 -0.65 3.21
CA LEU A 344 8.29 -1.53 4.39
C LEU A 344 8.36 -0.75 5.70
N VAL A 345 9.15 0.31 5.75
CA VAL A 345 9.49 1.02 6.99
C VAL A 345 8.67 2.28 7.14
N ILE A 346 8.65 3.15 6.12
CA ILE A 346 7.97 4.45 6.22
C ILE A 346 6.44 4.29 6.05
N ARG A 347 6.01 3.48 5.07
CA ARG A 347 4.58 3.23 4.81
C ARG A 347 4.01 2.03 5.58
N GLY A 348 4.85 1.16 6.15
CA GLY A 348 4.41 0.00 6.92
C GLY A 348 3.60 -1.02 6.11
N ILE A 349 3.89 -1.18 4.82
CA ILE A 349 3.21 -2.15 3.96
C ILE A 349 3.62 -3.58 4.35
N PRO A 350 2.67 -4.50 4.56
CA PRO A 350 2.99 -5.89 4.89
C PRO A 350 3.83 -6.56 3.80
N ILE A 351 4.81 -7.35 4.26
CA ILE A 351 5.72 -8.16 3.42
C ILE A 351 4.96 -9.12 2.48
N LYS A 352 3.73 -9.50 2.86
CA LYS A 352 2.88 -10.39 2.06
C LYS A 352 2.23 -9.71 0.84
N SER A 353 2.28 -8.39 0.73
CA SER A 353 1.64 -7.65 -0.37
C SER A 353 2.28 -7.96 -1.72
N ARG A 354 1.49 -7.85 -2.80
CA ARG A 354 1.99 -7.98 -4.17
C ARG A 354 3.10 -6.96 -4.46
N LEU A 355 2.94 -5.75 -3.95
CA LEU A 355 3.90 -4.66 -4.15
C LEU A 355 5.28 -4.99 -3.63
N VAL A 356 5.38 -5.45 -2.37
CA VAL A 356 6.68 -5.85 -1.80
C VAL A 356 7.26 -7.03 -2.59
N SER A 357 6.44 -8.03 -2.92
CA SER A 357 6.91 -9.19 -3.68
C SER A 357 7.48 -8.81 -5.06
N ALA A 358 6.84 -7.88 -5.76
CA ALA A 358 7.29 -7.40 -7.06
C ALA A 358 8.62 -6.65 -6.95
N LEU A 359 8.76 -5.77 -5.95
CA LEU A 359 10.00 -5.04 -5.71
C LEU A 359 11.16 -5.97 -5.31
N VAL A 360 10.92 -6.97 -4.48
CA VAL A 360 11.94 -7.99 -4.11
C VAL A 360 12.40 -8.76 -5.34
N GLN A 361 11.49 -9.14 -6.22
CA GLN A 361 11.83 -9.83 -7.48
C GLN A 361 12.62 -8.92 -8.42
N LYS A 362 12.24 -7.64 -8.55
CA LYS A 362 12.99 -6.63 -9.31
C LYS A 362 14.40 -6.44 -8.73
N LEU A 363 14.54 -6.36 -7.40
CA LEU A 363 15.84 -6.22 -6.75
C LEU A 363 16.74 -7.43 -6.99
N LYS A 364 16.18 -8.63 -6.84
CA LYS A 364 16.93 -9.87 -7.14
C LYS A 364 17.41 -9.90 -8.60
N ALA A 365 16.57 -9.43 -9.53
CA ALA A 365 16.92 -9.36 -10.95
C ALA A 365 17.94 -8.26 -11.29
N SER A 366 18.00 -7.17 -10.51
CA SER A 366 18.94 -6.08 -10.75
C SER A 366 20.37 -6.38 -10.27
N ILE A 367 20.53 -7.32 -9.34
CA ILE A 367 21.84 -7.71 -8.80
C ILE A 367 22.51 -8.72 -9.74
N VAL A 368 23.32 -8.21 -10.66
CA VAL A 368 24.15 -9.01 -11.58
C VAL A 368 25.49 -9.32 -10.92
N GLU A 369 25.89 -10.60 -10.86
CA GLU A 369 27.07 -11.06 -10.11
C GLU A 369 28.36 -10.36 -10.53
N GLU A 370 28.70 -10.36 -11.81
CA GLU A 370 29.93 -9.75 -12.34
C GLU A 370 30.04 -8.26 -12.01
N VAL A 371 28.93 -7.53 -12.15
CA VAL A 371 28.88 -6.08 -11.90
C VAL A 371 28.97 -5.79 -10.41
N THR A 372 28.29 -6.61 -9.60
CA THR A 372 28.30 -6.50 -8.14
C THR A 372 29.68 -6.78 -7.56
N GLU A 373 30.41 -7.76 -8.10
CA GLU A 373 31.77 -8.10 -7.66
C GLU A 373 32.78 -6.97 -7.91
N ARG A 374 32.67 -6.31 -9.05
CA ARG A 374 33.50 -5.14 -9.37
C ARG A 374 33.13 -3.93 -8.50
N TRP A 375 31.83 -3.68 -8.32
CA TRP A 375 31.35 -2.53 -7.56
C TRP A 375 31.69 -2.65 -6.06
N GLN A 376 31.58 -3.84 -5.47
CA GLN A 376 31.92 -4.05 -4.06
C GLN A 376 33.44 -4.00 -3.77
N ALA A 377 34.29 -4.10 -4.81
CA ALA A 377 35.74 -4.01 -4.64
C ALA A 377 36.20 -2.58 -4.34
N GLU A 378 35.41 -1.58 -4.75
CA GLU A 378 35.62 -0.17 -4.42
C GLU A 378 35.42 0.09 -2.91
N GLU A 379 36.10 1.12 -2.42
CA GLU A 379 36.08 1.46 -1.00
C GLU A 379 34.65 1.80 -0.53
N ASN A 380 34.25 1.27 0.63
CA ASN A 380 32.92 1.44 1.25
C ASN A 380 31.70 0.93 0.45
N ASN A 381 31.80 0.62 -0.85
CA ASN A 381 30.70 0.10 -1.67
C ASN A 381 30.17 -1.26 -1.20
N TYR A 382 31.04 -2.09 -0.63
CA TYR A 382 30.63 -3.34 -0.01
C TYR A 382 29.60 -3.15 1.12
N ILE A 383 29.57 -2.00 1.80
CA ILE A 383 28.59 -1.70 2.86
C ILE A 383 27.25 -1.29 2.25
N TRP A 384 27.25 -0.53 1.15
CA TRP A 384 26.03 -0.24 0.40
C TRP A 384 25.39 -1.54 -0.12
N LEU A 385 26.20 -2.45 -0.66
CA LEU A 385 25.74 -3.78 -1.06
C LEU A 385 25.18 -4.58 0.11
N LEU A 386 25.83 -4.55 1.27
CA LEU A 386 25.31 -5.20 2.47
C LEU A 386 23.92 -4.68 2.82
N TRP A 387 23.72 -3.36 2.80
CA TRP A 387 22.43 -2.75 3.09
C TRP A 387 21.36 -3.15 2.05
N ILE A 388 21.70 -3.12 0.75
CA ILE A 388 20.84 -3.58 -0.34
C ILE A 388 20.36 -5.03 -0.11
N LEU A 389 21.29 -5.94 0.19
CA LEU A 389 20.99 -7.34 0.45
C LEU A 389 20.15 -7.52 1.73
N PHE A 390 20.42 -6.72 2.77
CA PHE A 390 19.68 -6.72 4.02
C PHE A 390 18.22 -6.29 3.83
N ILE A 391 17.97 -5.22 3.06
CA ILE A 391 16.61 -4.79 2.73
C ILE A 391 15.88 -5.84 1.89
N GLY A 392 16.56 -6.42 0.90
CA GLY A 392 16.01 -7.52 0.11
C GLY A 392 15.62 -8.74 0.97
N PHE A 393 16.46 -9.11 1.93
CA PHE A 393 16.15 -10.15 2.91
C PHE A 393 14.94 -9.77 3.79
N GLY A 394 14.91 -8.56 4.33
CA GLY A 394 13.84 -8.07 5.19
C GLY A 394 12.47 -8.00 4.48
N GLY A 395 12.47 -7.70 3.19
CA GLY A 395 11.28 -7.70 2.34
C GLY A 395 10.88 -9.08 1.80
N SER A 396 11.72 -10.12 1.96
CA SER A 396 11.43 -11.46 1.42
C SER A 396 10.58 -12.30 2.36
N GLN A 397 9.56 -12.97 1.80
CA GLN A 397 8.81 -14.03 2.47
C GLN A 397 9.66 -15.30 2.58
N LYS A 398 9.32 -16.21 3.50
CA LYS A 398 9.97 -17.54 3.55
C LYS A 398 9.84 -18.23 2.19
N GLY A 399 10.94 -18.76 1.67
CA GLY A 399 11.00 -19.39 0.36
C GLY A 399 12.22 -18.99 -0.47
N GLY A 400 12.11 -19.17 -1.80
CA GLY A 400 13.26 -19.09 -2.71
C GLY A 400 13.95 -17.73 -2.79
N GLU A 401 13.21 -16.62 -2.67
CA GLU A 401 13.80 -15.28 -2.62
C GLU A 401 14.60 -15.06 -1.33
N ARG A 402 14.04 -15.39 -0.17
CA ARG A 402 14.74 -15.26 1.13
C ARG A 402 15.98 -16.14 1.19
N ASP A 403 15.90 -17.37 0.70
CA ASP A 403 17.05 -18.27 0.63
C ASP A 403 18.15 -17.71 -0.26
N TRP A 404 17.77 -17.06 -1.37
CA TRP A 404 18.71 -16.42 -2.28
C TRP A 404 19.45 -15.25 -1.61
N PHE A 405 18.73 -14.32 -0.96
CA PHE A 405 19.36 -13.20 -0.23
C PHE A 405 20.23 -13.70 0.92
N THR A 406 19.78 -14.73 1.63
CA THR A 406 20.56 -15.36 2.72
C THR A 406 21.87 -15.93 2.22
N ARG A 407 21.87 -16.64 1.08
CA ARG A 407 23.12 -17.12 0.46
C ARG A 407 24.05 -15.98 0.06
N LYS A 408 23.50 -14.89 -0.49
CA LYS A 408 24.30 -13.70 -0.86
C LYS A 408 24.90 -13.01 0.36
N LEU A 409 24.16 -12.87 1.46
CA LEU A 409 24.66 -12.33 2.72
C LEU A 409 25.74 -13.22 3.35
N LYS A 410 25.59 -14.55 3.28
CA LYS A 410 26.64 -15.50 3.68
C LYS A 410 27.91 -15.34 2.85
N ASN A 411 27.78 -15.22 1.53
CA ASN A 411 28.94 -14.99 0.65
C ASN A 411 29.63 -13.66 0.95
N TRP A 412 28.85 -12.58 1.07
CA TRP A 412 29.36 -11.27 1.43
C TRP A 412 30.16 -11.32 2.73
N ARG A 413 29.64 -12.01 3.76
CA ARG A 413 30.33 -12.19 5.04
C ARG A 413 31.67 -12.90 4.85
N ASN A 414 31.70 -14.01 4.12
CA ASN A 414 32.94 -14.78 3.90
C ASN A 414 34.03 -13.98 3.19
N ILE A 415 33.65 -13.11 2.26
CA ILE A 415 34.60 -12.23 1.54
C ILE A 415 35.14 -11.13 2.46
N HIS A 416 34.28 -10.54 3.29
CA HIS A 416 34.61 -9.34 4.06
C HIS A 416 34.96 -9.62 5.54
N THR A 417 34.95 -10.87 5.98
CA THR A 417 35.34 -11.28 7.35
C THR A 417 36.73 -10.80 7.76
N GLY A 418 37.66 -10.57 6.82
CA GLY A 418 38.98 -10.00 7.10
C GLY A 418 39.05 -8.47 7.13
N ARG A 419 38.15 -7.76 6.43
CA ARG A 419 38.09 -6.28 6.38
C ARG A 419 37.18 -5.68 7.45
N ALA A 420 36.21 -6.46 7.95
CA ALA A 420 35.19 -6.04 8.90
C ALA A 420 35.45 -6.53 10.35
N PHE A 421 36.67 -6.95 10.68
CA PHE A 421 36.98 -7.71 11.91
C PHE A 421 36.60 -7.00 13.22
N ASP A 422 36.63 -5.66 13.25
CA ASP A 422 36.33 -4.88 14.47
C ASP A 422 34.89 -4.33 14.53
N ALA A 423 34.14 -4.35 13.43
CA ALA A 423 32.83 -3.72 13.33
C ALA A 423 31.71 -4.78 13.27
N SER A 424 30.77 -4.73 14.22
CA SER A 424 29.59 -5.61 14.18
C SER A 424 28.73 -5.33 12.94
N LEU A 425 28.05 -6.36 12.41
CA LEU A 425 27.25 -6.23 11.19
C LEU A 425 26.18 -5.13 11.28
N ASP A 426 25.57 -4.96 12.45
CA ASP A 426 24.61 -3.88 12.71
C ASP A 426 25.27 -2.50 12.68
N SER A 427 26.51 -2.37 13.16
CA SER A 427 27.26 -1.11 13.10
C SER A 427 27.49 -0.65 11.66
N LEU A 428 27.78 -1.60 10.75
CA LEU A 428 27.94 -1.31 9.31
C LEU A 428 26.62 -0.89 8.67
N LEU A 429 25.52 -1.59 8.97
CA LEU A 429 24.19 -1.26 8.45
C LEU A 429 23.73 0.14 8.89
N LYS A 430 24.04 0.53 10.15
CA LYS A 430 23.73 1.85 10.71
C LYS A 430 24.42 3.01 9.97
N ARG A 431 25.52 2.75 9.25
CA ARG A 431 26.22 3.77 8.44
C ARG A 431 25.41 4.18 7.21
N VAL A 432 24.45 3.36 6.77
CA VAL A 432 23.59 3.65 5.61
C VAL A 432 22.28 4.28 6.05
N ILE A 433 21.29 3.49 6.47
CA ILE A 433 19.98 3.89 6.99
C ILE A 433 19.52 2.81 7.96
N TRP A 434 19.08 3.19 9.17
CA TRP A 434 18.67 2.26 10.21
C TRP A 434 17.47 2.76 11.01
N HIS A 435 16.36 2.04 10.93
CA HIS A 435 15.19 2.24 11.78
C HIS A 435 15.22 1.26 12.95
N ASN A 436 15.15 1.75 14.17
CA ASN A 436 15.44 0.99 15.39
C ASN A 436 14.57 -0.26 15.52
N VAL A 437 13.26 -0.15 15.30
CA VAL A 437 12.32 -1.27 15.49
C VAL A 437 12.40 -2.28 14.35
N TRP A 438 12.28 -1.80 13.11
CA TRP A 438 12.15 -2.68 11.94
C TRP A 438 13.48 -3.35 11.59
N CYS A 439 14.59 -2.60 11.56
CA CYS A 439 15.89 -3.16 11.22
C CYS A 439 16.37 -4.14 12.31
N GLU A 440 16.07 -3.90 13.59
CA GLU A 440 16.44 -4.83 14.64
C GLU A 440 15.67 -6.16 14.55
N ASP A 441 14.37 -6.14 14.23
CA ASP A 441 13.61 -7.37 13.97
C ASP A 441 14.19 -8.17 12.79
N VAL A 442 14.47 -7.50 11.67
CA VAL A 442 15.07 -8.13 10.49
C VAL A 442 16.45 -8.69 10.83
N TYR A 443 17.25 -7.94 11.57
CA TYR A 443 18.57 -8.37 12.02
C TYR A 443 18.48 -9.62 12.90
N LYS A 444 17.59 -9.65 13.90
CA LYS A 444 17.36 -10.84 14.73
C LYS A 444 16.99 -12.07 13.90
N ARG A 445 16.14 -11.90 12.87
CA ARG A 445 15.79 -12.98 11.93
C ARG A 445 16.98 -13.42 11.09
N LEU A 446 17.77 -12.49 10.59
CA LEU A 446 18.98 -12.77 9.81
C LEU A 446 20.04 -13.49 10.66
N SER A 447 20.28 -13.04 11.88
CA SER A 447 21.25 -13.63 12.80
C SER A 447 20.95 -15.11 13.06
N LYS A 448 19.68 -15.49 13.23
CA LYS A 448 19.28 -16.90 13.38
C LYS A 448 19.61 -17.76 12.15
N GLU A 449 19.57 -17.20 10.95
CA GLU A 449 19.86 -17.93 9.70
C GLU A 449 21.36 -17.97 9.34
N LEU A 450 22.10 -16.96 9.80
CA LEU A 450 23.55 -16.85 9.62
C LEU A 450 24.34 -17.61 10.70
N TRP A 451 23.82 -17.69 11.92
CA TRP A 451 24.37 -18.41 13.06
C TRP A 451 23.29 -19.29 13.70
N PRO A 452 22.89 -20.40 13.04
CA PRO A 452 22.03 -21.37 13.71
C PRO A 452 22.78 -21.89 14.94
N GLU A 453 22.18 -21.74 16.13
CA GLU A 453 22.67 -22.37 17.35
C GLU A 453 22.82 -23.88 17.08
N LYS A 454 24.01 -24.43 17.38
CA LYS A 454 24.36 -25.83 17.12
C LYS A 454 23.67 -26.78 18.08
#